data_AF-A0A161XXJ1-F1
#
_entry.id   AF-A0A161XXJ1-F1
#
_cell.length_a   1.000
_cell.length_b   1.000
_cell.length_c   1.000
_cell.angle_alpha   90.00
_cell.angle_beta   90.00
_cell.angle_gamma   90.00
#
_symmetry.space_group_name_H-M   'P 1'
#
loop_
_entity.id
_entity.type
_entity.pdbx_description
1 polymer ?
#
loop_
_entity_poly.entity_id
_entity_poly.type
_entity_poly.pdbx_seq_one_letter_code
_entity_poly.pdbx_strand_id
1 'polypeptide(L)'
;MSALLLRCAAVISGFLISVIGELEAPAICHCSTQALFCRIRSGYSSSTAWWAICRFGIEQEYTLLKKEVNFPIGWPTEGYPGLQGPCYCGIGADKAFGRDIVDAH
;
A
#
# COMPACT_ATOMS: atom_id res chain seq x y z
N MET A 1 -16.85 24.90 -9.32
CA MET A 1 -15.71 24.51 -10.18
C MET A 1 -14.49 25.29 -9.70
N SER A 2 -13.82 24.80 -8.64
CA SER A 2 -12.64 25.44 -8.06
C SER A 2 -11.45 24.52 -8.28
N ALA A 3 -10.32 25.11 -8.67
CA ALA A 3 -9.17 24.48 -9.27
C ALA A 3 -8.56 23.36 -8.40
N LEU A 4 -8.55 22.14 -8.94
CA LEU A 4 -7.73 21.04 -8.48
C LEU A 4 -6.29 21.31 -8.96
N LEU A 5 -5.52 22.08 -8.20
CA LEU A 5 -4.09 22.29 -8.47
C LEU A 5 -3.32 21.02 -8.03
N LEU A 6 -3.47 19.96 -8.82
CA LEU A 6 -2.53 18.85 -8.81
C LEU A 6 -1.20 19.44 -9.29
N ARG A 7 -0.21 19.62 -8.39
CA ARG A 7 1.16 19.91 -8.83
C ARG A 7 1.68 18.66 -9.52
N CYS A 8 1.41 18.57 -10.82
CA CYS A 8 1.82 17.48 -11.69
C CYS A 8 3.35 17.31 -11.68
N ALA A 9 3.76 16.05 -11.76
CA ALA A 9 5.13 15.55 -11.75
C ALA A 9 6.09 16.38 -12.62
N ALA A 10 7.28 16.68 -12.07
CA ALA A 10 8.41 17.15 -12.86
C ALA A 10 9.21 15.93 -13.34
N VAL A 11 9.19 15.69 -14.66
CA VAL A 11 10.15 14.79 -15.31
C VAL A 11 11.43 15.60 -15.51
N ILE A 12 12.44 15.36 -14.67
CA ILE A 12 13.80 15.86 -14.89
C ILE A 12 14.67 14.62 -15.16
N SER A 13 15.18 14.49 -16.39
CA SER A 13 16.25 13.57 -16.79
C SER A 13 15.97 12.04 -16.84
N GLY A 14 14.82 11.60 -17.35
CA GLY A 14 14.64 10.18 -17.73
C GLY A 14 14.49 9.19 -16.56
N PHE A 15 14.49 9.68 -15.32
CA PHE A 15 14.07 8.92 -14.14
C PHE A 15 12.62 9.28 -13.81
N LEU A 16 11.75 8.27 -13.67
CA LEU A 16 10.41 8.47 -13.15
C LEU A 16 10.54 8.67 -11.63
N ILE A 17 10.18 9.86 -11.14
CA ILE A 17 10.17 10.16 -9.71
C ILE A 17 8.71 10.05 -9.22
N SER A 18 8.45 9.16 -8.27
CA SER A 18 7.18 9.12 -7.55
C SER A 18 7.17 10.17 -6.44
N VAL A 19 6.16 11.03 -6.42
CA VAL A 19 5.94 12.04 -5.37
C VAL A 19 4.62 11.74 -4.67
N ILE A 20 4.68 11.43 -3.38
CA ILE A 20 3.49 11.28 -2.54
C ILE A 20 3.03 12.68 -2.12
N GLY A 21 1.81 13.06 -2.48
CA GLY A 21 1.22 14.38 -2.19
C GLY A 21 -0.03 14.28 -1.32
N GLU A 22 -0.37 15.38 -0.63
CA GLU A 22 -1.59 15.51 0.16
C GLU A 22 -2.66 16.30 -0.60
N LEU A 23 -3.93 15.92 -0.40
CA LEU A 23 -5.07 16.68 -0.92
C LEU A 23 -5.38 17.85 0.02
N GLU A 24 -4.99 19.06 -0.39
CA GLU A 24 -5.38 20.30 0.30
C GLU A 24 -6.65 20.90 -0.33
N ALA A 25 -7.69 21.05 0.47
CA ALA A 25 -8.86 21.89 0.16
C ALA A 25 -8.77 23.17 1.03
N PRO A 26 -9.51 24.25 0.72
CA PRO A 26 -9.50 25.49 1.52
C PRO A 26 -9.95 25.31 2.99
N ALA A 27 -10.38 24.11 3.37
CA ALA A 27 -10.47 23.61 4.73
C ALA A 27 -9.92 22.17 4.76
N ILE A 28 -9.51 21.66 5.93
CA ILE A 28 -9.03 20.27 6.13
C ILE A 28 -9.96 19.31 5.36
N CYS A 29 -9.42 18.59 4.35
CA CYS A 29 -10.20 17.58 3.67
C CYS A 29 -10.54 16.49 4.70
N HIS A 30 -11.81 16.16 4.86
CA HIS A 30 -12.21 14.99 5.66
C HIS A 30 -11.59 13.68 5.15
N CYS A 31 -11.12 13.68 3.89
CA CYS A 31 -10.40 12.58 3.27
C CYS A 31 -8.91 12.48 3.66
N SER A 32 -8.30 13.55 4.17
CA SER A 32 -6.88 13.54 4.52
C SER A 32 -6.69 13.29 6.01
N THR A 33 -6.23 12.08 6.34
CA THR A 33 -5.84 11.69 7.71
C THR A 33 -4.39 12.07 8.04
N GLN A 34 -3.60 12.47 7.04
CA GLN A 34 -2.18 12.77 7.18
C GLN A 34 -1.94 14.03 8.02
N ALA A 35 -2.67 15.13 7.78
CA ALA A 35 -2.60 16.34 8.60
C ALA A 35 -2.89 16.09 10.09
N LEU A 36 -3.85 15.21 10.40
CA LEU A 36 -4.18 14.86 11.78
C LEU A 36 -3.03 14.09 12.45
N PHE A 37 -2.46 13.10 11.75
CA PHE A 37 -1.31 12.34 12.25
C PHE A 37 -0.09 13.25 12.50
N CYS A 38 0.21 14.18 11.58
CA CYS A 38 1.28 15.17 11.75
C CYS A 38 1.10 16.04 12.98
N ARG A 39 -0.15 16.42 13.31
CA ARG A 39 -0.46 17.22 14.51
C ARG A 39 -0.27 16.44 15.80
N ILE A 40 -0.71 15.18 15.83
CA ILE A 40 -0.49 14.27 16.98
C ILE A 40 1.01 14.09 17.21
N ARG A 41 1.77 13.78 16.16
CA ARG A 41 3.22 13.63 16.24
C ARG A 41 3.92 14.89 16.76
N SER A 42 3.52 16.08 16.26
CA SER A 42 4.10 17.36 16.69
C SER A 42 3.86 17.67 18.18
N GLY A 43 2.84 17.04 18.80
CA GLY A 43 2.55 17.16 20.22
C GLY A 43 3.50 16.39 21.14
N TYR A 44 4.30 15.45 20.61
CA TYR A 44 5.29 14.69 21.37
C TYR A 44 6.71 15.25 21.11
N SER A 45 7.07 16.38 21.73
CA SER A 45 8.40 17.01 21.53
C SER A 45 9.46 16.70 22.59
N SER A 46 9.13 16.00 23.69
CA SER A 46 10.09 15.69 24.76
C SER A 46 10.90 14.40 24.51
N SER A 47 11.93 14.56 23.66
CA SER A 47 13.31 14.04 23.69
C SER A 47 13.78 12.74 24.39
N THR A 48 12.98 11.86 25.00
CA THR A 48 13.49 10.57 25.55
C THR A 48 13.14 9.33 24.73
N ALA A 49 12.45 9.50 23.60
CA ALA A 49 11.90 8.39 22.83
C ALA A 49 12.12 8.53 21.31
N TRP A 50 13.24 9.08 20.83
CA TRP A 50 13.54 9.03 19.38
C TRP A 50 13.56 7.58 18.85
N TRP A 51 13.94 6.62 19.70
CA TRP A 51 13.88 5.19 19.42
C TRP A 51 12.48 4.57 19.65
N ALA A 52 11.58 5.26 20.37
CA ALA A 52 10.24 4.76 20.73
C ALA A 52 9.09 5.40 19.92
N ILE A 53 9.31 6.57 19.30
CA ILE A 53 8.32 7.28 18.46
C ILE A 53 8.28 6.75 17.02
N CYS A 54 9.33 6.06 16.55
CA CYS A 54 9.46 5.67 15.14
C CYS A 54 9.50 4.16 14.88
N ARG A 55 9.05 3.31 15.81
CA ARG A 55 8.94 1.87 15.57
C ARG A 55 7.50 1.47 15.30
N PHE A 56 7.08 1.61 14.03
CA PHE A 56 5.87 0.98 13.50
C PHE A 56 6.27 -0.15 12.56
N GLY A 57 5.71 -1.34 12.77
CA GLY A 57 5.70 -2.42 11.78
C GLY A 57 4.30 -2.50 11.18
N ILE A 58 4.19 -2.45 9.86
CA ILE A 58 2.92 -2.61 9.13
C ILE A 58 3.05 -3.87 8.27
N GLU A 59 2.23 -4.87 8.56
CA GLU A 59 2.14 -6.10 7.77
C GLU A 59 0.98 -5.93 6.78
N GLN A 60 1.31 -5.61 5.53
CA GLN A 60 0.33 -5.40 4.46
C GLN A 60 0.01 -6.72 3.76
N GLU A 61 -1.18 -7.27 4.01
CA GLU A 61 -1.70 -8.41 3.26
C GLU A 61 -2.46 -7.95 2.00
N TYR A 62 -2.38 -8.74 0.91
CA TYR A 62 -3.14 -8.53 -0.32
C TYR A 62 -3.39 -9.85 -1.05
N THR A 63 -4.46 -9.89 -1.85
CA THR A 63 -4.82 -11.06 -2.67
C THR A 63 -4.79 -10.69 -4.15
N LEU A 64 -4.06 -11.47 -4.95
CA LEU A 64 -4.01 -11.30 -6.40
C LEU A 64 -5.24 -11.94 -7.05
N LEU A 65 -5.92 -11.18 -7.91
CA LEU A 65 -7.12 -11.60 -8.62
C LEU A 65 -6.88 -11.67 -10.13
N LYS A 66 -7.49 -12.65 -10.80
CA LYS A 66 -7.60 -12.72 -12.26
C LYS A 66 -8.49 -11.57 -12.74
N LYS A 67 -7.99 -10.79 -13.71
CA LYS A 67 -8.62 -9.54 -14.17
C LYS A 67 -10.03 -9.73 -14.74
N GLU A 68 -10.26 -10.83 -15.44
CA GLU A 68 -11.50 -11.05 -16.20
C GLU A 68 -12.65 -11.50 -15.30
N VAL A 69 -12.33 -12.33 -14.29
CA VAL A 69 -13.32 -13.00 -13.44
C VAL A 69 -13.35 -12.47 -12.01
N ASN A 70 -12.47 -11.52 -11.65
CA ASN A 70 -12.28 -11.00 -10.29
C ASN A 70 -12.13 -12.11 -9.23
N PHE A 71 -11.48 -13.21 -9.61
CA PHE A 71 -11.35 -14.41 -8.80
C PHE A 71 -9.88 -14.69 -8.46
N PRO A 72 -9.56 -15.25 -7.28
CA PRO A 72 -8.16 -15.42 -6.89
C PRO A 72 -7.33 -16.22 -7.90
N ILE A 73 -6.09 -15.78 -8.13
CA ILE A 73 -5.16 -16.53 -8.96
C ILE A 73 -4.85 -17.89 -8.32
N GLY A 74 -4.71 -18.94 -9.13
CA GLY A 74 -4.47 -20.31 -8.63
C GLY A 74 -5.68 -21.07 -8.14
N TRP A 75 -6.82 -20.40 -7.94
CA TRP A 75 -8.08 -21.10 -7.64
C TRP A 75 -8.67 -21.77 -8.90
N PRO A 76 -9.38 -22.91 -8.73
CA PRO A 76 -10.18 -23.49 -9.80
C PRO A 76 -11.26 -22.51 -10.27
N THR A 77 -11.67 -22.57 -11.54
CA THR A 77 -12.63 -21.62 -12.14
C THR A 77 -13.94 -21.53 -11.35
N GLU A 78 -14.36 -22.64 -10.75
CA GLU A 78 -15.50 -22.71 -9.84
C GLU A 78 -15.07 -23.51 -8.60
N GLY A 79 -15.33 -23.00 -7.40
CA GLY A 79 -15.04 -23.67 -6.14
C GLY A 79 -13.86 -23.10 -5.35
N TYR A 80 -13.33 -23.90 -4.42
CA TYR A 80 -12.31 -23.52 -3.46
C TYR A 80 -11.01 -24.30 -3.72
N PRO A 81 -9.84 -23.76 -3.33
CA PRO A 81 -8.59 -24.49 -3.35
C PRO A 81 -8.64 -25.60 -2.29
N GLY A 82 -7.60 -26.45 -2.26
CA GLY A 82 -7.42 -27.39 -1.17
C GLY A 82 -7.30 -26.72 0.20
N LEU A 83 -7.14 -27.53 1.25
CA LEU A 83 -6.92 -27.05 2.63
C LEU A 83 -5.82 -25.98 2.67
N GLN A 84 -5.93 -24.98 3.55
CA GLN A 84 -5.07 -23.78 3.57
C GLN A 84 -3.59 -24.03 3.94
N GLY A 85 -3.25 -25.20 4.50
CA GLY A 85 -1.91 -25.51 5.01
C GLY A 85 -0.72 -25.42 4.03
N PRO A 86 -0.81 -25.83 2.75
CA PRO A 86 0.34 -25.91 1.85
C PRO A 86 0.70 -24.58 1.18
N CYS A 87 -0.15 -23.54 1.29
CA CYS A 87 0.10 -22.24 0.66
C CYS A 87 1.01 -21.34 1.49
N TYR A 88 0.97 -21.46 2.83
CA TYR A 88 1.78 -20.64 3.73
C TYR A 88 3.27 -21.00 3.57
N CYS A 89 4.09 -20.01 3.21
CA CYS A 89 5.50 -20.21 2.85
C CYS A 89 5.73 -21.33 1.81
N GLY A 90 4.71 -21.62 0.98
CA GLY A 90 4.76 -22.68 0.00
C GLY A 90 5.73 -22.39 -1.15
N ILE A 91 6.26 -23.47 -1.74
CA ILE A 91 7.11 -23.44 -2.93
C ILE A 91 6.54 -24.44 -3.93
N GLY A 92 6.55 -24.08 -5.22
CA GLY A 92 6.02 -24.90 -6.31
C GLY A 92 4.87 -24.22 -7.04
N ALA A 93 4.69 -24.57 -8.31
CA ALA A 93 3.65 -24.01 -9.18
C ALA A 93 2.22 -24.36 -8.72
N ASP A 94 2.08 -25.39 -7.86
CA ASP A 94 0.83 -25.84 -7.26
C ASP A 94 0.46 -25.08 -5.98
N LYS A 95 1.36 -24.27 -5.43
CA LYS A 95 1.22 -23.65 -4.09
C LYS A 95 1.49 -22.14 -4.06
N ALA A 96 2.39 -21.65 -4.91
CA ALA A 96 2.87 -20.27 -4.90
C ALA A 96 2.54 -19.54 -6.21
N PHE A 97 1.29 -19.08 -6.33
CA PHE A 97 0.82 -18.35 -7.52
C PHE A 97 1.19 -16.86 -7.45
N GLY A 98 1.65 -16.29 -8.58
CA GLY A 98 1.99 -14.86 -8.67
C GLY A 98 3.29 -14.45 -7.96
N ARG A 99 4.21 -15.40 -7.73
CA ARG A 99 5.50 -15.13 -7.07
C ARG A 99 6.37 -14.16 -7.88
N ASP A 100 6.25 -14.14 -9.20
CA ASP A 100 6.88 -13.16 -10.08
C ASP A 100 6.50 -11.71 -9.73
N ILE A 101 5.24 -11.46 -9.39
CA ILE A 101 4.76 -10.13 -8.97
C ILE A 101 5.32 -9.77 -7.58
N VAL A 102 5.31 -10.73 -6.65
CA VAL A 102 5.83 -10.53 -5.29
C VAL A 102 7.33 -10.26 -5.28
N ASP A 103 8.11 -11.00 -6.07
CA ASP A 103 9.57 -10.86 -6.13
C ASP A 103 10.00 -9.58 -6.88
N ALA A 104 9.15 -9.04 -7.76
CA ALA A 104 9.41 -7.82 -8.50
C ALA A 104 9.04 -6.53 -7.74
N HIS A 105 8.14 -6.62 -6.75
CA HIS A 105 7.68 -5.49 -5.93
C HIS A 105 8.69 -5.18 -4.81
#